data_AF-A0A6J6TNZ7-F1
#
_entry.id   AF-A0A6J6TNZ7-F1
#
_cell.length_a   1.000
_cell.length_b   1.000
_cell.length_c   1.000
_cell.angle_alpha   90.00
_cell.angle_beta   90.00
_cell.angle_gamma   90.00
#
_symmetry.space_group_name_H-M   'P 1'
#
loop_
_entity.id
_entity.type
_entity.pdbx_description
1 polymer ?
#
loop_
_entity_poly.entity_id
_entity_poly.type
_entity_poly.pdbx_seq_one_letter_code
_entity_poly.pdbx_strand_id
1 'polypeptide(L)'
;MHGDYRLDNLLYREDPAECIAVDWQTAGAGVGGNDLAYFISTGLDPQLRRCAERELVEAYGQRLRNYGVNRDDAELWDDYRFALGHGVTVTVLGAVVASRTERGDDMFMAMASRVCAAIRDHDALALYI
;
A
#
# COMPACT_ATOMS: atom_id res chain seq x y z
N MET A 1 6.84 -2.51 10.16
CA MET A 1 6.44 -2.00 8.84
C MET A 1 7.57 -1.15 8.26
N HIS A 2 7.65 -1.06 6.93
CA HIS A 2 8.59 -0.22 6.21
C HIS A 2 8.18 1.25 6.26
N GLY A 3 6.88 1.57 6.15
CA GLY A 3 6.36 2.93 6.27
C GLY A 3 6.43 3.80 5.01
N ASP A 4 7.08 3.32 3.96
CA ASP A 4 7.06 3.88 2.60
C ASP A 4 7.27 2.75 1.57
N TYR A 5 6.50 1.67 1.70
CA TYR A 5 6.64 0.48 0.85
C TYR A 5 5.99 0.70 -0.53
N ARG A 6 6.74 1.28 -1.46
CA ARG A 6 6.31 1.61 -2.83
C ARG A 6 7.23 0.98 -3.88
N LEU A 7 6.75 0.88 -5.12
CA LEU A 7 7.49 0.28 -6.23
C LEU A 7 8.89 0.89 -6.44
N ASP A 8 9.05 2.20 -6.25
CA ASP A 8 10.34 2.88 -6.40
C ASP A 8 11.38 2.47 -5.33
N ASN A 9 10.92 1.89 -4.22
CA ASN A 9 11.76 1.40 -3.13
C ASN A 9 12.03 -0.11 -3.24
N LEU A 10 11.72 -0.72 -4.40
CA LEU A 10 11.99 -2.14 -4.68
C LEU A 10 13.03 -2.28 -5.80
N LEU A 11 14.12 -2.99 -5.49
CA LEU A 11 15.11 -3.43 -6.48
C LEU A 11 14.81 -4.86 -6.89
N TYR A 12 14.65 -5.10 -8.19
CA TYR A 12 14.35 -6.42 -8.74
C TYR A 12 15.62 -7.08 -9.30
N ARG A 13 15.74 -8.40 -9.12
CA ARG A 13 16.75 -9.22 -9.82
C ARG A 13 16.24 -9.58 -11.23
N GLU A 14 16.98 -10.44 -11.93
CA GLU A 14 16.53 -10.99 -13.22
C GLU A 14 15.21 -11.74 -13.10
N ASP A 15 15.00 -12.45 -11.98
CA ASP A 15 13.69 -12.96 -11.60
C ASP A 15 12.86 -11.83 -10.94
N PRO A 16 11.74 -11.40 -11.53
CA PRO A 16 10.89 -10.36 -10.95
C PRO A 16 10.19 -10.79 -9.65
N ALA A 17 10.14 -12.09 -9.34
CA ALA A 17 9.67 -12.58 -8.05
C ALA A 17 10.68 -12.32 -6.92
N GLU A 18 11.94 -12.05 -7.26
CA GLU A 18 12.99 -11.70 -6.31
C GLU A 18 13.19 -10.18 -6.27
N CYS A 19 12.66 -9.56 -5.22
CA CYS A 19 12.88 -8.15 -4.95
C CYS A 19 13.54 -7.91 -3.58
N ILE A 20 14.26 -6.79 -3.47
CA ILE A 20 14.88 -6.30 -2.25
C ILE A 20 14.30 -4.91 -1.98
N ALA A 21 13.66 -4.76 -0.83
CA ALA A 21 13.22 -3.46 -0.35
C ALA A 21 14.40 -2.63 0.17
N VAL A 22 14.46 -1.39 -0.25
CA VAL A 22 15.45 -0.38 0.16
C VAL A 22 14.75 0.82 0.77
N ASP A 23 15.53 1.78 1.28
CA ASP A 23 15.01 3.00 1.92
C ASP A 23 14.20 2.77 3.21
N TRP A 24 14.85 2.13 4.19
CA TRP A 24 14.26 1.80 5.49
C TRP A 24 14.19 2.98 6.49
N GLN A 25 14.33 4.23 6.05
CA GLN A 25 14.38 5.39 6.94
C GLN A 25 13.06 5.66 7.69
N THR A 26 11.93 5.20 7.14
CA THR A 26 10.58 5.33 7.73
C THR A 26 10.15 4.08 8.52
N ALA A 27 11.04 3.11 8.69
CA ALA A 27 10.70 1.84 9.31
C ALA A 27 10.36 1.98 10.80
N GLY A 28 9.35 1.25 11.25
CA GLY A 28 8.88 1.30 12.62
C GLY A 28 7.98 0.14 13.03
N ALA A 29 7.67 0.07 14.32
CA ALA A 29 6.67 -0.85 14.85
C ALA A 29 5.27 -0.39 14.42
N GLY A 30 4.51 -1.28 13.78
CA GLY A 30 3.19 -0.97 13.25
C GLY A 30 2.60 -2.16 12.50
N VAL A 31 1.36 -2.03 12.06
CA VAL A 31 0.62 -3.09 11.38
C VAL A 31 1.13 -3.23 9.94
N GLY A 32 1.55 -4.44 9.56
CA GLY A 32 2.08 -4.72 8.21
C GLY A 32 1.09 -4.44 7.08
N GLY A 33 -0.22 -4.49 7.36
CA GLY A 33 -1.29 -4.12 6.42
C GLY A 33 -1.21 -2.69 5.90
N ASN A 34 -0.56 -1.77 6.63
CA ASN A 34 -0.32 -0.40 6.18
C ASN A 34 0.57 -0.36 4.93
N ASP A 35 1.65 -1.12 4.92
CA ASP A 35 2.55 -1.22 3.76
C ASP A 35 1.82 -1.85 2.57
N LEU A 36 1.04 -2.91 2.82
CA LEU A 36 0.25 -3.60 1.79
C LEU A 36 -0.78 -2.67 1.15
N ALA A 37 -1.57 -1.98 1.97
CA ALA A 37 -2.61 -1.06 1.52
C ALA A 37 -2.01 0.11 0.73
N TYR A 38 -0.93 0.70 1.24
CA TYR A 38 -0.21 1.76 0.54
C TYR A 38 0.33 1.29 -0.82
N PHE A 39 1.02 0.16 -0.86
CA PHE A 39 1.59 -0.41 -2.08
C PHE A 39 0.54 -0.65 -3.17
N ILE A 40 -0.54 -1.36 -2.83
CA ILE A 40 -1.61 -1.71 -3.77
C ILE A 40 -2.36 -0.45 -4.23
N SER A 41 -2.77 0.40 -3.30
CA SER A 41 -3.69 1.52 -3.59
C SER A 41 -3.03 2.69 -4.31
N THR A 42 -1.70 2.85 -4.22
CA THR A 42 -0.96 3.91 -4.90
C THR A 42 -0.20 3.41 -6.14
N GLY A 43 0.25 2.15 -6.11
CA GLY A 43 1.04 1.54 -7.18
C GLY A 43 0.24 1.07 -8.39
N LEU A 44 -1.02 0.65 -8.21
CA LEU A 44 -1.87 0.14 -9.28
C LEU A 44 -2.81 1.20 -9.86
N ASP A 45 -3.08 1.10 -11.16
CA ASP A 45 -4.21 1.80 -11.76
C ASP A 45 -5.54 1.33 -11.11
N PRO A 46 -6.54 2.21 -10.90
CA PRO A 46 -7.77 1.84 -10.21
C PRO A 46 -8.55 0.69 -10.87
N GLN A 47 -8.47 0.51 -12.20
CA GLN A 47 -9.12 -0.62 -12.87
C GLN A 47 -8.39 -1.93 -12.55
N LEU A 48 -7.06 -1.93 -12.68
CA LEU A 48 -6.24 -3.10 -12.36
C LEU A 48 -6.35 -3.48 -10.88
N ARG A 49 -6.35 -2.49 -9.98
CA ARG A 49 -6.53 -2.68 -8.54
C ARG A 49 -7.82 -3.45 -8.24
N ARG A 50 -8.96 -3.03 -8.79
CA ARG A 50 -10.26 -3.71 -8.57
C ARG A 50 -10.25 -5.18 -8.99
N CYS A 51 -9.48 -5.51 -10.03
CA CYS A 51 -9.37 -6.87 -10.52
C CYS A 51 -8.43 -7.75 -9.69
N ALA A 52 -7.42 -7.17 -9.04
CA ALA A 52 -6.31 -7.92 -8.44
C ALA A 52 -6.21 -7.83 -6.90
N GLU A 53 -6.75 -6.78 -6.28
CA GLU A 53 -6.48 -6.47 -4.86
C GLU A 53 -6.92 -7.57 -3.90
N ARG A 54 -8.03 -8.25 -4.20
CA ARG A 54 -8.53 -9.34 -3.37
C ARG A 54 -7.56 -10.51 -3.34
N GLU A 55 -7.10 -10.93 -4.51
CA GLU A 55 -6.10 -11.99 -4.66
C GLU A 55 -4.76 -11.61 -4.02
N LEU A 56 -4.33 -10.36 -4.17
CA LEU A 56 -3.08 -9.86 -3.55
C LEU A 56 -3.16 -9.86 -2.01
N VAL A 57 -4.29 -9.46 -1.44
CA VAL A 57 -4.51 -9.50 0.03
C VAL A 57 -4.55 -10.95 0.52
N GLU A 58 -5.22 -11.85 -0.20
CA GLU A 58 -5.27 -13.27 0.14
C GLU A 58 -3.88 -13.92 0.05
N ALA A 59 -3.09 -13.61 -0.98
CA ALA A 59 -1.71 -14.08 -1.12
C ALA A 59 -0.81 -13.58 0.03
N TYR A 60 -0.98 -12.34 0.46
CA TYR A 60 -0.31 -11.79 1.63
C TYR A 60 -0.70 -12.57 2.91
N GLY A 61 -1.99 -12.84 3.12
CA GLY A 61 -2.49 -13.63 4.25
C GLY A 61 -1.94 -15.05 4.26
N GLN A 62 -1.93 -15.73 3.11
CA GLN A 62 -1.34 -17.06 2.95
C GLN A 62 0.15 -17.04 3.32
N ARG A 63 0.88 -16.00 2.91
CA ARG A 63 2.30 -15.89 3.24
C ARG A 63 2.53 -15.64 4.73
N LEU A 64 1.69 -14.83 5.39
CA LEU A 64 1.73 -14.60 6.83
C LEU A 64 1.51 -15.88 7.65
N ARG A 65 0.60 -16.76 7.20
CA ARG A 65 0.36 -18.06 7.85
C ARG A 65 1.61 -18.94 7.89
N ASN A 66 2.44 -18.88 6.85
CA ASN A 66 3.73 -19.60 6.82
C ASN A 66 4.73 -19.10 7.88
N TYR A 67 4.50 -17.92 8.47
CA TYR A 67 5.26 -17.35 9.58
C TYR A 67 4.52 -17.47 10.93
N GLY A 68 3.45 -18.27 11.01
CA GLY A 68 2.68 -18.49 12.24
C GLY A 68 1.68 -17.38 12.58
N VAL A 69 1.48 -16.41 11.67
CA VAL A 69 0.48 -15.34 11.84
C VAL A 69 -0.82 -15.79 11.18
N ASN A 70 -1.75 -16.29 12.01
CA ASN A 70 -3.07 -16.71 11.56
C ASN A 70 -4.07 -15.58 11.76
N ARG A 71 -4.54 -15.01 10.65
CA ARG A 71 -5.66 -14.06 10.60
C ARG A 71 -6.75 -14.63 9.71
N ASP A 72 -7.99 -14.38 10.07
CA ASP A 72 -9.11 -14.71 9.21
C ASP A 72 -9.07 -13.85 7.93
N ASP A 73 -9.47 -14.42 6.80
CA ASP A 73 -9.35 -13.73 5.50
C ASP A 73 -10.31 -12.52 5.42
N ALA A 74 -11.46 -12.54 6.12
CA ALA A 74 -12.36 -11.38 6.20
C ALA A 74 -11.79 -10.30 7.11
N GLU A 75 -11.20 -10.67 8.26
CA GLU A 75 -10.48 -9.71 9.11
C GLU A 75 -9.32 -9.06 8.37
N LEU A 76 -8.55 -9.83 7.59
CA LEU A 76 -7.44 -9.31 6.81
C LEU A 76 -7.91 -8.32 5.72
N TRP A 77 -9.07 -8.61 5.13
CA TRP A 77 -9.69 -7.72 4.17
C TRP A 77 -10.15 -6.40 4.80
N ASP A 78 -10.74 -6.44 5.98
CA ASP A 78 -11.12 -5.23 6.72
C ASP A 78 -9.90 -4.45 7.22
N ASP A 79 -8.84 -5.13 7.66
CA ASP A 79 -7.54 -4.51 7.98
C ASP A 79 -6.98 -3.77 6.76
N TYR A 80 -7.03 -4.38 5.56
CA TYR A 80 -6.59 -3.75 4.31
C TYR A 80 -7.40 -2.49 4.02
N ARG A 81 -8.73 -2.56 4.12
CA ARG A 81 -9.63 -1.41 3.90
C ARG A 81 -9.36 -0.29 4.88
N PHE A 82 -9.23 -0.61 6.17
CA PHE A 82 -8.90 0.33 7.23
C PHE A 82 -7.50 0.95 7.02
N ALA A 83 -6.55 0.19 6.48
CA ALA A 83 -5.20 0.67 6.22
C ALA A 83 -5.09 1.62 5.02
N LEU A 84 -6.12 1.74 4.16
CA LEU A 84 -6.10 2.66 3.00
C LEU A 84 -5.86 4.13 3.40
N GLY A 85 -6.31 4.54 4.59
CA GLY A 85 -6.04 5.88 5.12
C GLY A 85 -4.55 6.18 5.24
N HIS A 86 -3.71 5.17 5.52
CA HIS A 86 -2.26 5.33 5.57
C HIS A 86 -1.69 5.82 4.23
N GLY A 87 -2.22 5.32 3.12
CA GLY A 87 -1.76 5.73 1.79
C GLY A 87 -2.00 7.21 1.51
N VAL A 88 -3.10 7.79 2.02
CA VAL A 88 -3.33 9.25 1.94
C VAL A 88 -2.29 10.00 2.77
N THR A 89 -2.06 9.57 4.01
CA THR A 89 -1.11 10.22 4.93
C THR A 89 0.30 10.26 4.34
N VAL A 90 0.83 9.12 3.88
CA VAL A 90 2.18 9.05 3.31
C VAL A 90 2.27 9.85 2.02
N THR A 91 1.28 9.76 1.14
CA THR A 91 1.24 10.55 -0.11
C THR A 91 1.30 12.06 0.16
N VAL A 92 0.48 12.56 1.09
CA VAL A 92 0.44 13.99 1.42
C VAL A 92 1.73 14.46 2.09
N LEU A 93 2.25 13.71 3.07
CA LEU A 93 3.51 14.05 3.73
C LEU A 93 4.67 14.04 2.75
N GLY A 94 4.73 13.05 1.86
CA GLY A 94 5.73 12.98 0.80
C GLY A 94 5.67 14.20 -0.11
N ALA A 95 4.48 14.61 -0.55
CA ALA A 95 4.30 15.80 -1.39
C ALA A 95 4.73 17.11 -0.70
N VAL A 96 4.62 17.20 0.63
CA VAL A 96 5.02 18.39 1.40
C VAL A 96 6.53 18.44 1.63
N VAL A 97 7.17 17.30 1.86
CA VAL A 97 8.60 17.22 2.22
C VAL A 97 9.50 17.14 0.99
N ALA A 98 9.02 16.54 -0.11
CA ALA A 98 9.81 16.36 -1.31
C ALA A 98 10.12 17.69 -2.01
N SER A 99 11.30 17.75 -2.62
CA SER A 99 11.65 18.83 -3.53
C SER A 99 10.67 18.86 -4.71
N ARG A 100 10.12 20.04 -4.99
CA ARG A 100 9.15 20.22 -6.07
C ARG A 100 9.81 20.02 -7.43
N THR A 101 9.22 19.11 -8.20
CA THR A 101 9.56 18.84 -9.61
C THR A 101 8.28 18.49 -10.34
N GLU A 102 8.18 18.78 -11.64
CA GLU A 102 6.99 18.45 -12.43
C GLU A 102 6.66 16.95 -12.35
N ARG A 103 7.68 16.10 -12.56
CA ARG A 103 7.55 14.64 -12.42
C ARG A 103 7.09 14.22 -11.01
N GLY A 104 7.64 14.83 -9.97
CA GLY A 104 7.27 14.53 -8.58
C GLY A 104 5.84 14.94 -8.26
N ASP A 105 5.43 16.12 -8.70
CA ASP A 105 4.07 16.64 -8.53
C ASP A 105 3.06 15.72 -9.25
N ASP A 106 3.34 15.31 -10.50
CA ASP A 106 2.51 14.35 -11.26
C ASP A 106 2.37 13.01 -10.54
N MET A 107 3.48 12.50 -10.02
CA MET A 107 3.53 11.24 -9.27
C MET A 107 2.66 11.30 -8.01
N PHE A 108 2.80 12.34 -7.18
CA PHE A 108 1.99 12.49 -5.97
C PHE A 108 0.51 12.70 -6.28
N MET A 109 0.18 13.44 -7.35
CA MET A 109 -1.21 13.61 -7.81
C MET A 109 -1.82 12.29 -8.28
N ALA A 110 -1.05 11.45 -8.99
CA ALA A 110 -1.49 10.12 -9.37
C ALA A 110 -1.71 9.22 -8.14
N MET A 111 -0.77 9.19 -7.21
CA MET A 111 -0.88 8.42 -5.96
C MET A 111 -2.11 8.85 -5.16
N ALA A 112 -2.31 10.15 -4.97
CA ALA A 112 -3.45 10.71 -4.23
C ALA A 112 -4.78 10.35 -4.91
N SER A 113 -4.83 10.45 -6.24
CA SER A 113 -6.04 10.10 -7.02
C SER A 113 -6.39 8.61 -6.89
N ARG A 114 -5.39 7.73 -6.95
CA ARG A 114 -5.57 6.28 -6.86
C ARG A 114 -6.01 5.82 -5.48
N VAL A 115 -5.36 6.29 -4.41
CA VAL A 115 -5.76 5.92 -3.04
C VAL A 115 -7.14 6.47 -2.70
N CYS A 116 -7.49 7.68 -3.15
CA CYS A 116 -8.83 8.22 -2.98
C CYS A 116 -9.89 7.39 -3.72
N ALA A 117 -9.56 6.84 -4.90
CA ALA A 117 -10.45 5.93 -5.60
C ALA A 117 -10.64 4.63 -4.81
N ALA A 118 -9.56 4.06 -4.26
CA ALA A 118 -9.64 2.87 -3.42
C ALA A 118 -10.51 3.07 -2.16
N ILE A 119 -10.35 4.21 -1.48
CA ILE A 119 -11.16 4.57 -0.31
C ILE A 119 -12.64 4.63 -0.66
N ARG A 120 -13.01 5.25 -1.79
CA ARG A 120 -14.39 5.35 -2.25
C ARG A 120 -14.97 3.99 -2.65
N ASP A 121 -14.20 3.20 -3.39
CA ASP A 121 -14.65 1.88 -3.86
C ASP A 121 -14.95 0.92 -2.70
N HIS A 122 -14.26 1.09 -1.56
CA HIS A 122 -14.38 0.23 -0.38
C HIS A 122 -15.18 0.83 0.77
N ASP A 123 -15.73 2.02 0.61
CA ASP A 123 -16.35 2.80 1.68
C ASP A 123 -15.50 2.82 2.97
N ALA A 124 -14.18 2.98 2.81
CA ALA A 124 -13.23 2.76 3.90
C ALA A 124 -13.41 3.76 5.05
N LEU A 125 -14.01 4.93 4.77
CA LEU A 125 -14.29 5.93 5.80
C LEU A 125 -15.32 5.45 6.84
N ALA A 126 -16.22 4.55 6.46
CA ALA A 126 -17.20 3.96 7.38
C ALA A 126 -16.57 3.06 8.45
N LEU A 127 -15.28 2.71 8.32
CA LEU A 127 -14.55 1.91 9.31
C LEU A 127 -13.94 2.75 10.45
N TYR A 128 -14.02 4.09 10.38
CA TYR A 128 -13.47 5.00 11.40
C TYR A 128 -14.53 5.67 12.27
N ILE A 129 -15.82 5.40 12.05
CA ILE A 129 -16.97 6.06 12.70
C ILE A 129 -17.85 4.98 13.33
#